data_AF-A0A943FCW7-F1
#
_entry.id   AF-A0A943FCW7-F1
#
_cell.length_a   1.000
_cell.length_b   1.000
_cell.length_c   1.000
_cell.angle_alpha   90.00
_cell.angle_beta   90.00
_cell.angle_gamma   90.00
#
_symmetry.space_group_name_H-M   'P 1'
#
loop_
_entity.id
_entity.type
_entity.pdbx_description
1 polymer ?
#
loop_
_entity_poly.entity_id
_entity_poly.type
_entity_poly.pdbx_seq_one_letter_code
_entity_poly.pdbx_strand_id
1 'polypeptide(L)'
;MKLRSLWAALLAAALFLTGCTPSGPSSEPETSGYDLTGLTNEYLAPIAISGIGAVNWEDPSELSPDQLLSYYAVWAMPVERNLEEPEKVPAEELEQKLQERFDVSAELLRQSEYYDPETGLYTPGYVGSSARYEVTGAREEDGCLLLDYEYYSPADDKTVIRQGTLTLEKYGDGYRYLSCVTEPVPSEPQSRTGD
;
A
#
# COMPACT_ATOMS: atom_id res chain seq x y z
N MET A 1 8.95 50.42 -27.67
CA MET A 1 10.02 51.44 -27.52
C MET A 1 9.57 52.48 -26.50
N LYS A 2 10.49 52.87 -25.60
CA LYS A 2 10.42 53.94 -24.58
C LYS A 2 9.96 53.56 -23.16
N LEU A 3 10.96 53.02 -22.45
CA LEU A 3 11.37 53.30 -21.07
C LEU A 3 11.07 54.74 -20.60
N ARG A 4 10.65 54.87 -19.33
CA ARG A 4 10.84 55.99 -18.36
C ARG A 4 10.03 55.61 -17.11
N SER A 5 10.43 55.81 -15.88
CA SER A 5 11.65 56.27 -15.23
C SER A 5 11.42 55.99 -13.74
N LEU A 6 12.43 55.48 -13.05
CA LEU A 6 12.48 55.37 -11.60
C LEU A 6 12.28 56.74 -10.93
N TRP A 7 11.51 56.77 -9.84
CA TRP A 7 11.66 57.73 -8.74
C TRP A 7 11.49 56.98 -7.42
N ALA A 8 12.54 57.04 -6.61
CA ALA A 8 12.55 56.60 -5.23
C ALA A 8 11.99 57.70 -4.32
N ALA A 9 11.25 57.33 -3.28
CA ALA A 9 11.13 58.12 -2.06
C ALA A 9 10.80 57.20 -0.88
N LEU A 10 11.72 57.15 0.08
CA LEU A 10 11.51 56.61 1.42
C LEU A 10 10.37 57.37 2.12
N LEU A 11 9.56 56.66 2.90
CA LEU A 11 9.12 57.19 4.19
C LEU A 11 8.94 56.04 5.18
N ALA A 12 9.76 56.06 6.23
CA ALA A 12 9.61 55.23 7.41
C ALA A 12 8.57 55.86 8.34
N ALA A 13 7.63 55.06 8.84
CA ALA A 13 6.90 55.35 10.06
C ALA A 13 6.65 54.03 10.78
N ALA A 14 7.47 53.77 11.79
CA ALA A 14 7.21 52.72 12.78
C ALA A 14 6.16 53.24 13.77
N LEU A 15 5.07 52.49 13.93
CA LEU A 15 4.22 52.54 15.10
C LEU A 15 3.92 51.10 15.51
N PHE A 16 4.58 50.68 16.60
CA PHE A 16 4.21 49.52 17.39
C PHE A 16 2.74 49.66 17.80
N LEU A 17 1.97 48.58 17.72
CA LEU A 17 0.93 48.24 18.69
C LEU A 17 0.49 46.78 18.49
N THR A 18 0.49 46.06 19.61
CA THR A 18 -0.30 44.86 19.93
C THR A 18 -0.06 43.58 19.12
N GLY A 19 0.68 42.66 19.75
CA GLY A 19 0.74 41.28 19.37
C GLY A 19 -0.63 40.60 19.49
N CYS A 20 -1.10 40.09 18.36
CA CYS A 20 -1.79 38.81 18.29
C CYS A 20 -1.07 38.05 17.18
N THR A 21 -0.15 37.17 17.54
CA THR A 21 0.24 36.10 16.62
C THR A 21 -1.03 35.29 16.35
N PRO A 22 -1.55 35.21 15.11
CA PRO A 22 -2.46 34.14 14.80
C PRO A 22 -1.63 32.86 14.97
N SER A 23 -1.99 32.06 15.97
CA SER A 23 -1.59 30.66 15.99
C SER A 23 -2.01 30.10 14.63
N GLY A 24 -1.03 29.87 13.76
CA GLY A 24 -1.29 29.13 12.53
C GLY A 24 -1.94 27.81 12.92
N PRO A 25 -2.89 27.29 12.13
CA PRO A 25 -3.36 25.94 12.35
C PRO A 25 -2.12 25.05 12.38
N SER A 26 -1.91 24.40 13.52
CA SER A 26 -0.99 23.29 13.64
C SER A 26 -1.40 22.33 12.53
N SER A 27 -0.54 22.12 11.55
CA SER A 27 -0.67 21.05 10.57
C SER A 27 -0.46 19.72 11.30
N GLU A 28 -1.39 19.36 12.18
CA GLU A 28 -1.59 17.97 12.54
C GLU A 28 -2.01 17.29 11.23
N PRO A 29 -1.30 16.25 10.75
CA PRO A 29 -1.75 15.53 9.58
C PRO A 29 -3.17 15.03 9.88
N GLU A 30 -4.10 15.31 8.97
CA GLU A 30 -5.51 14.96 9.11
C GLU A 30 -5.68 13.42 9.09
N THR A 31 -5.38 12.78 10.20
CA THR A 31 -5.59 11.34 10.41
C THR A 31 -7.06 11.00 10.71
N SER A 32 -7.95 12.00 10.79
CA SER A 32 -9.24 11.86 11.48
C SER A 32 -10.49 11.64 10.61
N GLY A 33 -10.35 11.40 9.30
CA GLY A 33 -11.50 11.29 8.37
C GLY A 33 -11.71 9.93 7.68
N TYR A 34 -10.73 9.03 7.73
CA TYR A 34 -10.77 7.80 6.94
C TYR A 34 -11.51 6.66 7.64
N ASP A 35 -12.30 5.89 6.88
CA ASP A 35 -12.78 4.57 7.31
C ASP A 35 -11.65 3.56 7.19
N LEU A 36 -10.87 3.41 8.26
CA LEU A 36 -9.73 2.50 8.30
C LEU A 36 -10.13 1.03 8.08
N THR A 37 -11.35 0.63 8.45
CA THR A 37 -11.85 -0.73 8.18
C THR A 37 -12.13 -0.91 6.69
N GLY A 38 -12.74 0.09 6.05
CA GLY A 38 -12.91 0.14 4.60
C GLY A 38 -11.57 0.06 3.86
N LEU A 39 -10.58 0.87 4.26
CA LEU A 39 -9.23 0.85 3.69
C LEU A 39 -8.54 -0.49 3.91
N THR A 40 -8.73 -1.12 5.07
CA THR A 40 -8.21 -2.45 5.38
C THR A 40 -8.75 -3.47 4.39
N ASN A 41 -10.07 -3.50 4.18
CA ASN A 41 -10.70 -4.50 3.32
C ASN A 41 -10.39 -4.27 1.84
N GLU A 42 -10.39 -3.01 1.38
CA GLU A 42 -10.24 -2.68 -0.03
C GLU A 42 -8.77 -2.74 -0.50
N TYR A 43 -7.86 -2.14 0.27
CA TYR A 43 -6.48 -1.92 -0.18
C TYR A 43 -5.48 -2.86 0.50
N LEU A 44 -5.62 -3.10 1.80
CA LEU A 44 -4.64 -3.89 2.55
C LEU A 44 -4.89 -5.39 2.44
N ALA A 45 -6.13 -5.87 2.52
CA ALA A 45 -6.43 -7.30 2.63
C ALA A 45 -5.85 -8.15 1.49
N PRO A 46 -5.97 -7.76 0.20
CA PRO A 46 -5.33 -8.50 -0.89
C PRO A 46 -3.80 -8.51 -0.82
N ILE A 47 -3.20 -7.39 -0.40
CA ILE A 47 -1.75 -7.25 -0.19
C ILE A 47 -1.28 -8.11 0.98
N ALA A 48 -2.09 -8.17 2.04
CA ALA A 48 -1.74 -8.90 3.25
C ALA A 48 -1.85 -10.40 3.08
N ILE A 49 -2.94 -10.88 2.46
CA ILE A 49 -3.16 -12.32 2.22
C ILE A 49 -2.16 -12.87 1.21
N SER A 50 -1.78 -12.10 0.19
CA SER A 50 -0.77 -12.51 -0.82
C SER A 50 0.68 -12.48 -0.32
N GLY A 51 0.91 -11.98 0.90
CA GLY A 51 2.24 -11.83 1.47
C GLY A 51 3.06 -10.67 0.90
N ILE A 52 2.49 -9.86 -0.02
CA ILE A 52 3.14 -8.66 -0.57
C ILE A 52 3.45 -7.64 0.53
N GLY A 53 2.55 -7.49 1.52
CA GLY A 53 2.74 -6.57 2.65
C GLY A 53 3.78 -7.04 3.69
N ALA A 54 4.42 -8.20 3.49
CA ALA A 54 5.45 -8.72 4.38
C ALA A 54 6.89 -8.47 3.88
N VAL A 55 7.05 -7.88 2.68
CA VAL A 55 8.33 -7.59 2.06
C VAL A 55 8.43 -6.11 1.67
N ASN A 56 9.66 -5.58 1.66
CA ASN A 56 9.94 -4.24 1.16
C ASN A 56 10.01 -4.26 -0.36
N TRP A 57 9.43 -3.26 -1.02
CA TRP A 57 9.59 -3.02 -2.44
C TRP A 57 9.32 -1.55 -2.78
N GLU A 58 10.12 -0.99 -3.68
CA GLU A 58 9.99 0.40 -4.15
C GLU A 58 9.35 0.50 -5.53
N ASP A 59 9.37 -0.60 -6.29
CA ASP A 59 8.79 -0.74 -7.61
C ASP A 59 8.09 -2.11 -7.73
N PRO A 60 6.86 -2.20 -8.27
CA PRO A 60 6.14 -3.46 -8.42
C PRO A 60 6.90 -4.57 -9.18
N SER A 61 7.86 -4.22 -10.03
CA SER A 61 8.71 -5.19 -10.75
C SER A 61 9.69 -5.95 -9.84
N GLU A 62 9.89 -5.51 -8.60
CA GLU A 62 10.66 -6.22 -7.58
C GLU A 62 9.89 -7.39 -6.95
N LEU A 63 8.56 -7.40 -7.10
CA LEU A 63 7.70 -8.46 -6.56
C LEU A 63 7.88 -9.76 -7.33
N SER A 64 7.79 -10.88 -6.63
CA SER A 64 7.77 -12.17 -7.32
C SER A 64 6.49 -12.31 -8.14
N PRO A 65 6.56 -12.94 -9.33
CA PRO A 65 5.37 -13.18 -10.14
C PRO A 65 4.34 -14.05 -9.40
N ASP A 66 4.78 -14.96 -8.53
CA ASP A 66 3.88 -15.81 -7.74
C ASP A 66 3.15 -15.03 -6.62
N GLN A 67 3.77 -13.99 -6.06
CA GLN A 67 3.10 -13.08 -5.13
C GLN A 67 2.02 -12.25 -5.86
N LEU A 68 2.30 -11.79 -7.07
CA LEU A 68 1.32 -11.08 -7.91
C LEU A 68 0.14 -11.98 -8.28
N LEU A 69 0.38 -13.26 -8.60
CA LEU A 69 -0.70 -14.22 -8.82
C LEU A 69 -1.46 -14.56 -7.54
N SER A 70 -0.77 -14.59 -6.40
CA SER A 70 -1.43 -14.75 -5.09
C SER A 70 -2.36 -13.57 -4.78
N TYR A 71 -1.95 -12.35 -5.13
CA TYR A 71 -2.81 -11.17 -5.07
C TYR A 71 -4.04 -11.34 -5.98
N TYR A 72 -3.84 -11.76 -7.24
CA TYR A 72 -4.94 -12.00 -8.17
C TYR A 72 -5.97 -12.99 -7.60
N ALA A 73 -5.50 -14.10 -7.03
CA ALA A 73 -6.34 -15.12 -6.44
C ALA A 73 -7.20 -14.62 -5.27
N VAL A 74 -6.74 -13.61 -4.54
CA VAL A 74 -7.49 -13.01 -3.43
C VAL A 74 -8.44 -11.92 -3.93
N TRP A 75 -7.99 -11.12 -4.89
CA TRP A 75 -8.70 -9.91 -5.32
C TRP A 75 -9.78 -10.19 -6.37
N ALA A 76 -9.52 -11.06 -7.35
CA ALA A 76 -10.37 -11.24 -8.52
C ALA A 76 -11.15 -12.56 -8.54
N MET A 77 -10.64 -13.60 -7.87
CA MET A 77 -11.24 -14.93 -7.93
C MET A 77 -12.35 -15.10 -6.88
N PRO A 78 -13.33 -15.98 -7.13
CA PRO A 78 -14.33 -16.32 -6.13
C PRO A 78 -13.69 -16.97 -4.89
N VAL A 79 -14.28 -16.73 -3.72
CA VAL A 79 -13.83 -17.29 -2.44
C VAL A 79 -13.95 -18.81 -2.43
N GLU A 80 -15.07 -19.34 -2.91
CA GLU A 80 -15.30 -20.77 -3.07
C GLU A 80 -14.84 -21.21 -4.46
N ARG A 81 -13.86 -22.12 -4.50
CA ARG A 81 -13.31 -22.69 -5.73
C ARG A 81 -13.21 -24.20 -5.61
N ASN A 82 -13.32 -24.90 -6.74
CA ASN A 82 -13.17 -26.36 -6.78
C ASN A 82 -11.70 -26.78 -6.66
N LEU A 83 -11.35 -27.49 -5.59
CA LEU A 83 -9.99 -27.98 -5.35
C LEU A 83 -9.60 -29.17 -6.24
N GLU A 84 -10.58 -29.92 -6.74
CA GLU A 84 -10.35 -31.09 -7.60
C GLU A 84 -10.08 -30.69 -9.06
N GLU A 85 -10.61 -29.54 -9.47
CA GLU A 85 -10.45 -28.98 -10.80
C GLU A 85 -9.97 -27.53 -10.70
N PRO A 86 -8.64 -27.31 -10.63
CA PRO A 86 -8.08 -25.98 -10.56
C PRO A 86 -8.52 -25.12 -11.74
N GLU A 87 -8.98 -23.91 -11.42
CA GLU A 87 -9.40 -22.95 -12.43
C GLU A 87 -8.21 -22.52 -13.29
N LYS A 88 -8.42 -22.53 -14.60
CA LYS A 88 -7.44 -22.08 -15.59
C LYS A 88 -7.89 -20.76 -16.17
N VAL A 89 -7.00 -19.76 -16.12
CA VAL A 89 -7.31 -18.41 -16.56
C VAL A 89 -6.44 -18.06 -17.78
N PRO A 90 -7.01 -17.54 -18.88
CA PRO A 90 -6.23 -17.04 -20.01
C PRO A 90 -5.19 -15.99 -19.58
N ALA A 91 -3.97 -16.10 -20.13
CA ALA A 91 -2.87 -15.22 -19.75
C ALA A 91 -3.19 -13.72 -19.94
N GLU A 92 -3.71 -13.36 -21.11
CA GLU A 92 -4.07 -11.98 -21.44
C GLU A 92 -5.08 -11.37 -20.45
N GLU A 93 -6.07 -12.15 -20.01
CA GLU A 93 -7.10 -11.69 -19.07
C GLU A 93 -6.51 -11.41 -17.68
N LEU A 94 -5.71 -12.35 -17.16
CA LEU A 94 -5.08 -12.21 -15.85
C LEU A 94 -4.03 -11.10 -15.85
N GLU A 95 -3.19 -11.04 -16.88
CA GLU A 95 -2.14 -10.05 -17.04
C GLU A 95 -2.72 -8.63 -17.07
N GLN A 96 -3.77 -8.40 -17.86
CA GLN A 96 -4.43 -7.10 -17.93
C GLN A 96 -4.94 -6.65 -16.56
N LYS A 97 -5.61 -7.55 -15.82
CA LYS A 97 -6.13 -7.28 -14.47
C LYS A 97 -5.02 -6.93 -13.47
N LEU A 98 -3.89 -7.62 -13.51
CA LEU A 98 -2.75 -7.29 -12.65
C LEU A 98 -2.09 -5.97 -13.04
N GLN A 99 -2.00 -5.68 -14.33
CA GLN A 99 -1.44 -4.42 -14.85
C GLN A 99 -2.29 -3.19 -14.52
N GLU A 100 -3.58 -3.38 -14.26
CA GLU A 100 -4.45 -2.36 -13.69
C GLU A 100 -4.16 -2.08 -12.19
N ARG A 101 -3.37 -2.89 -11.51
CA ARG A 101 -3.07 -2.74 -10.07
C ARG A 101 -1.59 -2.57 -9.76
N PHE A 102 -0.72 -2.99 -10.67
CA PHE A 102 0.73 -2.96 -10.56
C PHE A 102 1.33 -2.58 -11.91
N ASP A 103 2.34 -1.71 -11.93
CA ASP A 103 3.03 -1.35 -13.18
C ASP A 103 4.07 -2.42 -13.56
N VAL A 104 3.60 -3.59 -14.01
CA VAL A 104 4.43 -4.76 -14.31
C VAL A 104 4.29 -5.22 -15.75
N SER A 105 5.32 -5.85 -16.30
CA SER A 105 5.26 -6.42 -17.65
C SER A 105 4.63 -7.82 -17.65
N ALA A 106 3.98 -8.18 -18.76
CA ALA A 106 3.56 -9.56 -18.99
C ALA A 106 4.76 -10.55 -18.98
N GLU A 107 5.93 -10.09 -19.41
CA GLU A 107 7.16 -10.89 -19.36
C GLU A 107 7.56 -11.25 -17.92
N LEU A 108 7.38 -10.33 -16.96
CA LEU A 108 7.57 -10.64 -15.54
C LEU A 108 6.53 -11.67 -15.08
N LEU A 109 5.25 -11.42 -15.35
CA LEU A 109 4.15 -12.28 -14.90
C LEU A 109 4.27 -13.72 -15.44
N ARG A 110 4.77 -13.90 -16.65
CA ARG A 110 4.97 -15.22 -17.28
C ARG A 110 6.15 -16.01 -16.72
N GLN A 111 6.94 -15.43 -15.82
CA GLN A 111 7.98 -16.15 -15.08
C GLN A 111 7.41 -16.93 -13.88
N SER A 112 6.12 -16.79 -13.58
CA SER A 112 5.44 -17.55 -12.54
C SER A 112 5.51 -19.06 -12.80
N GLU A 113 5.66 -19.84 -11.73
CA GLU A 113 5.55 -21.30 -11.77
C GLU A 113 4.13 -21.79 -12.15
N TYR A 114 3.13 -20.91 -12.05
CA TYR A 114 1.74 -21.20 -12.37
C TYR A 114 1.36 -20.88 -13.82
N TYR A 115 2.30 -20.37 -14.63
CA TYR A 115 2.09 -20.12 -16.05
C TYR A 115 2.49 -21.34 -16.88
N ASP A 116 1.59 -21.79 -17.75
CA ASP A 116 1.89 -22.81 -18.75
C ASP A 116 2.10 -22.17 -20.14
N PRO A 117 3.33 -22.11 -20.66
CA PRO A 117 3.61 -21.52 -21.97
C PRO A 117 3.08 -22.34 -23.15
N GLU A 118 2.79 -23.63 -22.98
CA GLU A 118 2.24 -24.46 -24.05
C GLU A 118 0.76 -24.17 -24.28
N THR A 119 0.03 -23.90 -23.20
CA THR A 119 -1.42 -23.63 -23.25
C THR A 119 -1.77 -22.14 -23.18
N GLY A 120 -0.85 -21.28 -22.73
CA GLY A 120 -1.10 -19.85 -22.53
C GLY A 120 -2.06 -19.57 -21.38
N LEU A 121 -2.07 -20.44 -20.37
CA LEU A 121 -2.97 -20.39 -19.23
C LEU A 121 -2.20 -20.27 -17.91
N TYR A 122 -2.78 -19.52 -16.97
CA TYR A 122 -2.39 -19.57 -15.57
C TYR A 122 -3.25 -20.57 -14.81
N THR A 123 -2.68 -21.19 -13.77
CA THR A 123 -3.40 -21.97 -12.76
C THR A 123 -3.19 -21.33 -11.38
N PRO A 124 -3.90 -20.24 -11.03
CA PRO A 124 -3.67 -19.53 -9.77
C PRO A 124 -3.96 -20.41 -8.56
N GLY A 125 -3.02 -20.45 -7.61
CA GLY A 125 -3.14 -21.26 -6.40
C GLY A 125 -4.20 -20.79 -5.41
N TYR A 126 -4.25 -21.46 -4.26
CA TYR A 126 -5.03 -21.03 -3.09
C TYR A 126 -4.13 -20.34 -2.08
N VAL A 127 -4.61 -19.22 -1.56
CA VAL A 127 -3.87 -18.38 -0.63
C VAL A 127 -4.78 -18.07 0.54
N GLY A 128 -4.20 -18.09 1.75
CA GLY A 128 -4.87 -17.68 2.97
C GLY A 128 -3.84 -17.10 3.92
N SER A 129 -4.29 -16.18 4.78
CA SER A 129 -3.52 -15.67 5.91
C SER A 129 -4.18 -16.10 7.20
N SER A 130 -3.38 -16.55 8.17
CA SER A 130 -3.82 -16.76 9.55
C SER A 130 -3.57 -15.55 10.44
N ALA A 131 -2.80 -14.56 9.98
CA ALA A 131 -2.52 -13.35 10.74
C ALA A 131 -3.66 -12.35 10.55
N ARG A 132 -4.10 -11.74 11.66
CA ARG A 132 -4.89 -10.50 11.62
C ARG A 132 -4.00 -9.35 11.14
N TYR A 133 -4.60 -8.45 10.37
CA TYR A 133 -3.97 -7.23 9.90
C TYR A 133 -5.00 -6.10 9.89
N GLU A 134 -4.54 -4.85 10.06
CA GLU A 134 -5.39 -3.67 9.92
C GLU A 134 -4.59 -2.44 9.52
N VAL A 135 -5.27 -1.52 8.82
CA VAL A 135 -4.79 -0.15 8.62
C VAL A 135 -5.01 0.60 9.93
N THR A 136 -3.93 1.19 10.46
CA THR A 136 -3.92 1.96 11.72
C THR A 136 -3.85 3.46 11.48
N GLY A 137 -3.44 3.88 10.27
CA GLY A 137 -3.38 5.27 9.86
C GLY A 137 -3.49 5.42 8.35
N ALA A 138 -3.99 6.57 7.90
CA ALA A 138 -4.07 6.91 6.49
C ALA A 138 -3.80 8.40 6.29
N ARG A 139 -3.06 8.74 5.23
CA ARG A 139 -2.71 10.13 4.88
C ARG A 139 -2.51 10.28 3.38
N GLU A 140 -2.75 11.48 2.86
CA GLU A 140 -2.39 11.83 1.49
C GLU A 140 -1.07 12.60 1.47
N GLU A 141 -0.14 12.18 0.62
CA GLU A 141 1.14 12.85 0.39
C GLU A 141 1.46 12.81 -1.11
N ASP A 142 1.78 13.97 -1.70
CA ASP A 142 2.16 14.11 -3.11
C ASP A 142 1.21 13.43 -4.12
N GLY A 143 -0.10 13.42 -3.82
CA GLY A 143 -1.13 12.79 -4.66
C GLY A 143 -1.28 11.28 -4.47
N CYS A 144 -0.55 10.68 -3.54
CA CYS A 144 -0.64 9.28 -3.16
C CYS A 144 -1.39 9.13 -1.83
N LEU A 145 -2.09 8.00 -1.66
CA LEU A 145 -2.62 7.55 -0.40
C LEU A 145 -1.60 6.62 0.26
N LEU A 146 -1.17 6.96 1.47
CA LEU A 146 -0.27 6.16 2.30
C LEU A 146 -1.06 5.55 3.45
N LEU A 147 -0.95 4.24 3.60
CA LEU A 147 -1.65 3.46 4.61
C LEU A 147 -0.63 2.87 5.59
N ASP A 148 -0.64 3.34 6.83
CA ASP A 148 0.10 2.69 7.91
C ASP A 148 -0.69 1.46 8.36
N TYR A 149 -0.02 0.34 8.49
CA TYR A 149 -0.65 -0.94 8.82
C TYR A 149 0.15 -1.75 9.83
N GLU A 150 -0.54 -2.67 10.49
CA GLU A 150 0.01 -3.64 11.42
C GLU A 150 -0.40 -5.07 11.05
N TYR A 151 0.48 -6.02 11.35
CA TYR A 151 0.16 -7.45 11.43
C TYR A 151 0.26 -7.91 12.88
N TYR A 152 -0.69 -8.75 13.28
CA TYR A 152 -0.74 -9.31 14.62
C TYR A 152 -0.36 -10.78 14.64
N SER A 153 0.23 -11.20 15.76
CA SER A 153 0.59 -12.58 16.03
C SER A 153 -0.66 -13.48 15.98
N PRO A 154 -0.67 -14.55 15.17
CA PRO A 154 -1.75 -15.55 15.18
C PRO A 154 -1.88 -16.28 16.53
N ALA A 155 -0.91 -16.14 17.44
CA ALA A 155 -0.96 -16.79 18.75
C ALA A 155 -1.94 -16.12 19.72
N ASP A 156 -2.19 -14.81 19.57
CA ASP A 156 -3.00 -14.03 20.51
C ASP A 156 -3.88 -12.94 19.86
N ASP A 157 -3.76 -12.73 18.55
CA ASP A 157 -4.44 -11.70 17.75
C ASP A 157 -4.29 -10.26 18.27
N LYS A 158 -3.25 -10.00 19.08
CA LYS A 158 -3.04 -8.74 19.80
C LYS A 158 -1.61 -8.21 19.71
N THR A 159 -0.62 -9.08 19.72
CA THR A 159 0.78 -8.68 19.68
C THR A 159 1.13 -8.24 18.26
N VAL A 160 1.48 -6.98 18.05
CA VAL A 160 2.00 -6.49 16.76
C VAL A 160 3.34 -7.17 16.49
N ILE A 161 3.45 -7.85 15.36
CA ILE A 161 4.67 -8.56 14.93
C ILE A 161 5.36 -7.88 13.74
N ARG A 162 4.63 -6.99 13.06
CA ARG A 162 5.12 -6.24 11.91
C ARG A 162 4.28 -4.99 11.73
N GLN A 163 4.93 -3.94 11.28
CA GLN A 163 4.30 -2.69 10.87
C GLN A 163 4.86 -2.25 9.51
N GLY A 164 4.14 -1.39 8.82
CA GLY A 164 4.60 -0.85 7.55
C GLY A 164 3.73 0.26 7.02
N THR A 165 4.15 0.82 5.89
CA THR A 165 3.39 1.79 5.11
C THR A 165 3.25 1.28 3.68
N LEU A 166 2.01 1.17 3.21
CA LEU A 166 1.65 0.82 1.84
C LEU A 166 1.28 2.10 1.08
N THR A 167 1.92 2.33 -0.06
CA THR A 167 1.68 3.51 -0.89
C THR A 167 0.91 3.12 -2.14
N LEU A 168 -0.16 3.85 -2.44
CA LEU A 168 -0.95 3.67 -3.65
C LEU A 168 -1.37 5.01 -4.24
N GLU A 169 -1.55 5.06 -5.56
CA GLU A 169 -2.17 6.17 -6.26
C GLU A 169 -3.61 5.83 -6.64
N LYS A 170 -4.48 6.85 -6.63
CA LYS A 170 -5.86 6.73 -7.12
C LYS A 170 -6.01 7.46 -8.45
N TYR A 171 -6.75 6.88 -9.39
CA TYR A 171 -7.06 7.50 -10.67
C TYR A 171 -8.48 7.15 -11.12
N GLY A 172 -9.32 8.16 -11.29
CA GLY A 172 -10.76 7.94 -11.52
C GLY A 172 -11.36 7.09 -10.40
N ASP A 173 -12.01 5.99 -10.77
CA ASP A 173 -12.58 5.01 -9.83
C ASP A 173 -11.60 3.84 -9.52
N GLY A 174 -10.37 3.90 -10.01
CA GLY A 174 -9.34 2.88 -9.86
C GLY A 174 -8.18 3.30 -8.95
N TYR A 175 -7.27 2.35 -8.71
CA TYR A 175 -6.05 2.57 -7.95
C TYR A 175 -4.94 1.62 -8.40
N ARG A 176 -3.69 1.98 -8.09
CA ARG A 176 -2.49 1.18 -8.34
C ARG A 176 -1.56 1.27 -7.15
N TYR A 177 -0.94 0.14 -6.79
CA TYR A 177 0.07 0.12 -5.73
C TYR A 177 1.42 0.55 -6.27
N LEU A 178 2.14 1.33 -5.47
CA LEU A 178 3.40 1.97 -5.84
C LEU A 178 4.59 1.45 -5.05
N SER A 179 4.45 1.27 -3.74
CA SER A 179 5.52 0.77 -2.89
C SER A 179 4.99 0.21 -1.57
N CYS A 180 5.83 -0.56 -0.88
CA CYS A 180 5.59 -1.00 0.49
C CYS A 180 6.88 -0.97 1.29
N VAL A 181 6.86 -0.30 2.44
CA VAL A 181 7.93 -0.35 3.43
C VAL A 181 7.43 -1.07 4.66
N THR A 182 8.18 -2.04 5.16
CA THR A 182 7.77 -2.89 6.27
C THR A 182 8.94 -3.44 7.08
N GLU A 183 8.72 -3.56 8.38
CA GLU A 183 9.69 -4.06 9.34
C GLU A 183 9.04 -4.97 10.39
N PRO A 184 9.74 -6.01 10.87
CA PRO A 184 9.30 -6.76 12.02
C PRO A 184 9.38 -5.89 13.28
N VAL A 185 8.37 -6.00 14.15
CA VAL A 185 8.43 -5.37 15.47
C VAL A 185 9.25 -6.29 16.39
N PRO A 186 10.37 -5.81 16.98
CA PRO A 186 11.18 -6.64 17.86
C PRO A 186 10.36 -7.15 19.05
N SER A 187 10.43 -8.45 19.34
CA SER A 187 9.88 -9.00 20.58
C SER A 187 10.71 -8.45 21.74
N GLU A 188 10.07 -7.88 22.77
CA GLU A 188 10.79 -7.55 24.00
C GLU A 188 11.53 -8.80 24.51
N PRO A 189 12.81 -8.69 24.89
CA PRO A 189 13.52 -9.84 25.43
C PRO A 189 12.80 -10.31 26.68
N GLN A 190 12.24 -11.51 26.64
CA GLN A 190 11.69 -12.16 27.82
C GLN A 190 12.80 -12.19 28.86
N SER A 191 12.58 -11.46 29.95
CA SER A 191 13.49 -11.46 31.10
C SER A 191 13.60 -12.90 31.57
N ARG A 192 14.73 -13.56 31.28
CA ARG A 192 15.09 -14.83 31.90
C ARG A 192 15.24 -14.56 33.39
N THR A 193 14.17 -14.71 34.14
CA THR A 193 14.27 -14.93 35.58
C THR A 193 14.97 -16.27 35.72
N GLY A 194 16.26 -16.22 36.07
CA GLY A 194 17.04 -17.40 36.38
C GLY A 194 16.48 -18.08 37.64
N ASP A 195 16.34 -19.40 37.56
CA ASP A 195 16.37 -20.29 38.71
C ASP A 195 17.77 -20.93 38.79
#